data_AF-A0A9E3X1K3-F1
#
_entry.id   AF-A0A9E3X1K3-F1
#
_cell.length_a   1.000
_cell.length_b   1.000
_cell.length_c   1.000
_cell.angle_alpha   90.00
_cell.angle_beta   90.00
_cell.angle_gamma   90.00
#
_symmetry.space_group_name_H-M   'P 1'
#
loop_
_entity.id
_entity.type
_entity.pdbx_description
1 polymer ?
#
loop_
_entity_poly.entity_id
_entity_poly.type
_entity_poly.pdbx_seq_one_letter_code
_entity_poly.pdbx_strand_id
1 'polypeptide(L)'
;EFLLRHNIPTGQAAIFSDFDEAMRHLRQLDEPPVVKASGLAAGKGVILPETMEEAAAVIRSMLLEDRFGDSGTTVVLEERLSGAELSVFAFCDGSTALIIPTAQDHKRLLDGDHGPNTGGMGAFARSPLATPELMACIDAEIIQPTLTAAAAEGMPYQGILYAGLMLTEAGPKIIEFNCRFGDPEAQAVLPLLESDLLDLIEATIDGALAKAQPIWSTKAAMTVVMASRGYPGEYESGVEITGIDAAETNGCVVFHAGTKIMDERLVTAGGRVLAVTALGNSLRMAAINAYHGVKQIHFNGAHYRKDIAHQYRTI
;
A
#
# COMPACT_ATOMS: atom_id res chain seq x y z
N GLU A 1 -15.76 4.79 -11.65
CA GLU A 1 -16.27 4.99 -13.04
C GLU A 1 -15.37 4.39 -14.11
N PHE A 2 -14.11 4.81 -14.25
CA PHE A 2 -13.17 4.31 -15.27
C PHE A 2 -13.13 2.77 -15.34
N LEU A 3 -12.91 2.10 -14.19
CA LEU A 3 -12.86 0.63 -14.10
C LEU A 3 -14.15 -0.03 -14.63
N LEU A 4 -15.31 0.42 -14.17
CA LEU A 4 -16.61 -0.12 -14.56
C LEU A 4 -16.90 0.08 -16.05
N ARG A 5 -16.58 1.26 -16.59
CA ARG A 5 -16.81 1.58 -18.01
C ARG A 5 -15.97 0.70 -18.95
N HIS A 6 -14.78 0.30 -18.53
CA HIS A 6 -13.87 -0.55 -19.29
C HIS A 6 -13.93 -2.03 -18.88
N ASN A 7 -14.90 -2.42 -18.05
CA ASN A 7 -15.06 -3.79 -17.54
C ASN A 7 -13.80 -4.35 -16.85
N ILE A 8 -13.05 -3.49 -16.17
CA ILE A 8 -11.86 -3.89 -15.41
C ILE A 8 -12.34 -4.37 -14.01
N PRO A 9 -11.96 -5.57 -13.55
CA PRO A 9 -12.47 -6.16 -12.31
C PRO A 9 -12.30 -5.26 -11.08
N THR A 10 -13.40 -4.90 -10.43
CA THR A 10 -13.45 -4.12 -9.19
C THR A 10 -14.75 -4.42 -8.43
N GLY A 11 -14.91 -3.88 -7.22
CA GLY A 11 -16.18 -3.94 -6.50
C GLY A 11 -17.27 -3.11 -7.19
N GLN A 12 -18.52 -3.52 -7.10
CA GLN A 12 -19.61 -2.65 -7.54
C GLN A 12 -19.56 -1.34 -6.76
N ALA A 13 -19.71 -0.21 -7.46
CA ALA A 13 -19.60 1.09 -6.82
C ALA A 13 -20.61 2.08 -7.39
N ALA A 14 -21.14 2.94 -6.53
CA ALA A 14 -21.97 4.07 -6.90
C ALA A 14 -21.47 5.35 -6.19
N ILE A 15 -21.55 6.48 -6.89
CA ILE A 15 -21.06 7.78 -6.42
C ILE A 15 -22.24 8.70 -6.18
N PHE A 16 -22.24 9.40 -5.05
CA PHE A 16 -23.33 10.29 -4.65
C PHE A 16 -22.77 11.64 -4.16
N SER A 17 -23.39 12.73 -4.61
CA SER A 17 -23.20 14.08 -4.07
C SER A 17 -24.39 14.55 -3.22
N ASP A 18 -25.50 13.81 -3.27
CA ASP A 18 -26.72 14.13 -2.53
C ASP A 18 -27.00 13.06 -1.47
N PHE A 19 -27.32 13.52 -0.27
CA PHE A 19 -27.53 12.66 0.89
C PHE A 19 -28.75 11.74 0.73
N ASP A 20 -29.87 12.24 0.20
CA ASP A 20 -31.09 11.46 0.06
C ASP A 20 -30.95 10.39 -1.03
N GLU A 21 -30.20 10.67 -2.10
CA GLU A 21 -29.84 9.68 -3.11
C GLU A 21 -28.94 8.57 -2.54
N ALA A 22 -27.89 8.95 -1.81
CA ALA A 22 -27.00 7.99 -1.15
C ALA A 22 -27.76 7.08 -0.16
N MET A 23 -28.66 7.67 0.63
CA MET A 23 -29.48 6.93 1.60
C MET A 23 -30.52 6.02 0.92
N ARG A 24 -31.07 6.41 -0.25
CA ARG A 24 -31.94 5.53 -1.04
C ARG A 24 -31.17 4.33 -1.56
N HIS A 25 -29.96 4.53 -2.07
CA HIS A 25 -29.12 3.43 -2.53
C HIS A 25 -28.69 2.52 -1.38
N LEU A 26 -28.26 3.08 -0.24
CA LEU A 26 -27.88 2.29 0.94
C LEU A 26 -29.00 1.34 1.37
N ARG A 27 -30.27 1.76 1.35
CA ARG A 27 -31.42 0.91 1.71
C ARG A 27 -31.69 -0.25 0.72
N GLN A 28 -31.10 -0.21 -0.46
CA GLN A 28 -31.21 -1.28 -1.47
C GLN A 28 -30.10 -2.32 -1.36
N LEU A 29 -29.06 -2.05 -0.55
CA LEU A 29 -27.96 -2.99 -0.34
C LEU A 29 -28.33 -4.01 0.74
N ASP A 30 -27.88 -5.25 0.55
CA ASP A 30 -28.07 -6.34 1.50
C ASP A 30 -27.05 -6.30 2.66
N GLU A 31 -25.90 -5.68 2.43
CA GLU A 31 -24.79 -5.60 3.39
C GLU A 31 -24.20 -4.18 3.47
N PRO A 32 -23.54 -3.81 4.60
CA PRO A 32 -22.89 -2.52 4.75
C PRO A 32 -21.78 -2.32 3.71
N PRO A 33 -21.84 -1.25 2.88
CA PRO A 33 -20.81 -0.98 1.90
C PRO A 33 -19.56 -0.39 2.53
N VAL A 34 -18.44 -0.45 1.81
CA VAL A 34 -17.30 0.43 2.10
C VAL A 34 -17.67 1.85 1.70
N VAL A 35 -17.46 2.81 2.61
CA VAL A 35 -17.76 4.23 2.36
C VAL A 35 -16.45 4.98 2.16
N LYS A 36 -16.24 5.55 0.97
CA LYS A 36 -15.04 6.31 0.62
C LYS A 36 -15.38 7.78 0.32
N ALA A 37 -14.61 8.73 0.82
CA ALA A 37 -14.66 10.11 0.35
C ALA A 37 -13.95 10.24 -1.01
N SER A 38 -14.51 11.02 -1.95
CA SER A 38 -14.02 11.15 -3.34
C SER A 38 -12.72 11.98 -3.52
N GLY A 39 -11.92 12.17 -2.46
CA GLY A 39 -10.71 13.00 -2.48
C GLY A 39 -9.48 12.36 -1.83
N LEU A 40 -8.32 13.02 -1.96
CA LEU A 40 -7.05 12.58 -1.38
C LEU A 40 -7.05 12.72 0.16
N ALA A 41 -7.69 11.79 0.85
CA ALA A 41 -7.81 11.81 2.31
C ALA A 41 -6.64 11.10 3.03
N ALA A 42 -5.47 10.93 2.38
CA ALA A 42 -4.27 10.26 2.92
C ALA A 42 -4.58 8.91 3.61
N GLY A 43 -5.45 8.08 3.02
CA GLY A 43 -5.88 6.78 3.56
C GLY A 43 -6.87 6.85 4.73
N LYS A 44 -7.26 8.05 5.19
CA LYS A 44 -8.25 8.25 6.26
C LYS A 44 -9.70 8.42 5.76
N GLY A 45 -9.89 8.49 4.44
CA GLY A 45 -11.19 8.68 3.82
C GLY A 45 -11.94 7.39 3.52
N VAL A 46 -11.39 6.21 3.89
CA VAL A 46 -12.02 4.90 3.70
C VAL A 46 -12.50 4.40 5.05
N ILE A 47 -13.81 4.18 5.17
CA ILE A 47 -14.45 3.64 6.37
C ILE A 47 -15.13 2.33 6.00
N LEU A 48 -14.99 1.33 6.86
CA LEU A 48 -15.64 0.03 6.73
C LEU A 48 -16.66 -0.14 7.86
N PRO A 49 -17.89 0.38 7.69
CA PRO A 49 -18.96 0.17 8.65
C PRO A 49 -19.21 -1.31 8.92
N GLU A 50 -19.53 -1.64 10.17
CA GLU A 50 -19.99 -2.97 10.57
C GLU A 50 -21.51 -3.13 10.42
N THR A 51 -22.25 -2.02 10.42
CA THR A 51 -23.72 -2.03 10.26
C THR A 51 -24.22 -0.99 9.27
N MET A 52 -25.47 -1.16 8.81
CA MET A 52 -26.14 -0.21 7.93
C MET A 52 -26.37 1.14 8.61
N GLU A 53 -26.63 1.13 9.92
CA GLU A 53 -26.76 2.34 10.73
C GLU A 53 -25.45 3.10 10.81
N GLU A 54 -24.32 2.39 10.98
CA GLU A 54 -23.00 3.01 10.97
C GLU A 54 -22.69 3.58 9.58
N ALA A 55 -22.98 2.86 8.50
CA ALA A 55 -22.83 3.36 7.14
C ALA A 55 -23.63 4.65 6.91
N ALA A 56 -24.89 4.69 7.36
CA ALA A 56 -25.74 5.87 7.28
C ALA A 56 -25.16 7.06 8.06
N ALA A 57 -24.63 6.82 9.27
CA ALA A 57 -23.99 7.84 10.09
C ALA A 57 -22.73 8.40 9.41
N VAL A 58 -21.92 7.53 8.81
CA VAL A 58 -20.73 7.93 8.05
C VAL A 58 -21.11 8.80 6.85
N ILE A 59 -22.06 8.37 6.03
CA ILE A 59 -22.54 9.12 4.86
C ILE A 59 -23.05 10.51 5.27
N ARG A 60 -23.86 10.59 6.33
CA ARG A 60 -24.33 11.87 6.90
C ARG A 60 -23.16 12.77 7.25
N SER A 61 -22.18 12.23 7.96
CA SER A 61 -21.03 12.99 8.44
C SER A 61 -20.13 13.49 7.29
N MET A 62 -20.06 12.76 6.18
CA MET A 62 -19.29 13.15 4.99
C MET A 62 -20.02 14.20 4.15
N LEU A 63 -21.32 14.01 3.88
CA LEU A 63 -22.07 14.88 2.95
C LEU A 63 -22.69 16.13 3.59
N LEU A 64 -23.01 16.11 4.89
CA LEU A 64 -23.75 17.20 5.55
C LEU A 64 -22.92 17.98 6.58
N GLU A 65 -21.90 17.36 7.18
CA GLU A 65 -21.15 17.93 8.31
C GLU A 65 -19.75 18.42 7.91
N ASP A 66 -19.41 18.35 6.62
CA ASP A 66 -18.13 18.79 6.02
C ASP A 66 -16.87 18.35 6.80
N ARG A 67 -16.94 17.16 7.45
CA ARG A 67 -15.87 16.66 8.34
C ARG A 67 -14.52 16.49 7.67
N PHE A 68 -14.48 16.48 6.34
CA PHE A 68 -13.27 16.30 5.53
C PHE A 68 -12.95 17.50 4.62
N GLY A 69 -13.59 18.66 4.82
CA GLY A 69 -13.45 19.85 3.97
C GLY A 69 -13.83 19.59 2.50
N ASP A 70 -13.27 20.36 1.56
CA ASP A 70 -13.55 20.26 0.10
C ASP A 70 -13.41 18.84 -0.50
N SER A 71 -12.74 17.91 0.19
CA SER A 71 -12.65 16.48 -0.15
C SER A 71 -13.95 15.67 0.08
N GLY A 72 -14.95 16.24 0.76
CA GLY A 72 -16.19 15.59 1.20
C GLY A 72 -17.42 15.80 0.30
N THR A 73 -17.28 16.45 -0.85
CA THR A 73 -18.42 16.81 -1.73
C THR A 73 -19.12 15.61 -2.38
N THR A 74 -18.47 14.46 -2.43
CA THR A 74 -18.99 13.22 -3.00
C THR A 74 -18.51 12.02 -2.20
N VAL A 75 -19.42 11.05 -2.03
CA VAL A 75 -19.14 9.76 -1.39
C VAL A 75 -19.25 8.64 -2.41
N VAL A 76 -18.38 7.65 -2.30
CA VAL A 76 -18.43 6.40 -3.05
C VAL A 76 -18.89 5.30 -2.10
N LEU A 77 -19.96 4.62 -2.46
CA LEU A 77 -20.41 3.39 -1.79
C LEU A 77 -19.96 2.21 -2.65
N GLU A 78 -19.11 1.37 -2.09
CA GLU A 78 -18.48 0.25 -2.79
C GLU A 78 -18.80 -1.08 -2.11
N GLU A 79 -18.97 -2.12 -2.91
CA GLU A 79 -19.06 -3.52 -2.49
C GLU A 79 -17.90 -3.87 -1.54
N ARG A 80 -18.22 -4.50 -0.41
CA ARG A 80 -17.20 -4.97 0.52
C ARG A 80 -16.54 -6.24 -0.03
N LEU A 81 -15.37 -6.08 -0.62
CA LEU A 81 -14.58 -7.21 -1.10
C LEU A 81 -13.94 -7.97 0.07
N SER A 82 -13.93 -9.30 -0.03
CA SER A 82 -13.32 -10.19 0.95
C SER A 82 -12.33 -11.13 0.26
N GLY A 83 -11.17 -11.33 0.89
CA GLY A 83 -10.07 -12.08 0.30
C GLY A 83 -8.72 -11.72 0.92
N ALA A 84 -7.65 -12.21 0.31
CA ALA A 84 -6.30 -11.78 0.64
C ALA A 84 -5.92 -10.52 -0.15
N GLU A 85 -5.30 -9.53 0.49
CA GLU A 85 -4.79 -8.34 -0.19
C GLU A 85 -3.46 -8.65 -0.91
N LEU A 86 -3.25 -8.04 -2.08
CA LEU A 86 -2.03 -8.13 -2.87
C LEU A 86 -1.71 -6.78 -3.51
N SER A 87 -0.49 -6.28 -3.31
CA SER A 87 0.00 -5.07 -3.96
C SER A 87 0.78 -5.46 -5.22
N VAL A 88 0.30 -5.02 -6.38
CA VAL A 88 0.94 -5.25 -7.68
C VAL A 88 1.46 -3.92 -8.20
N PHE A 89 2.70 -3.94 -8.67
CA PHE A 89 3.40 -2.76 -9.18
C PHE A 89 3.82 -3.00 -10.62
N ALA A 90 3.73 -1.97 -11.46
CA ALA A 90 4.28 -1.99 -12.80
C ALA A 90 4.95 -0.66 -13.14
N PHE A 91 6.09 -0.72 -13.82
CA PHE A 91 6.56 0.41 -14.62
C PHE A 91 5.72 0.46 -15.89
N CYS A 92 5.23 1.63 -16.26
CA CYS A 92 4.36 1.83 -17.41
C CYS A 92 4.96 2.92 -18.30
N ASP A 93 5.13 2.66 -19.59
CA ASP A 93 5.74 3.62 -20.54
C ASP A 93 4.70 4.29 -21.46
N GLY A 94 3.42 4.22 -21.10
CA GLY A 94 2.29 4.66 -21.90
C GLY A 94 1.67 3.55 -22.76
N SER A 95 2.40 2.47 -23.06
CA SER A 95 1.91 1.36 -23.90
C SER A 95 2.21 -0.03 -23.33
N THR A 96 3.34 -0.16 -22.63
CA THR A 96 3.84 -1.40 -22.04
C THR A 96 3.80 -1.26 -20.53
N ALA A 97 3.27 -2.27 -19.86
CA ALA A 97 3.45 -2.47 -18.42
C ALA A 97 4.49 -3.56 -18.15
N LEU A 98 5.50 -3.23 -17.36
CA LEU A 98 6.48 -4.18 -16.82
C LEU A 98 6.17 -4.42 -15.34
N ILE A 99 5.45 -5.51 -15.06
CA ILE A 99 5.10 -5.91 -13.69
C ILE A 99 6.38 -6.33 -12.95
N ILE A 100 6.53 -5.84 -11.72
CA ILE A 100 7.67 -6.12 -10.84
C ILE A 100 7.24 -6.98 -9.64
N PRO A 101 8.17 -7.44 -8.77
CA PRO A 101 7.81 -8.28 -7.63
C PRO A 101 6.70 -7.68 -6.77
N THR A 102 5.70 -8.51 -6.45
CA THR A 102 4.54 -8.12 -5.64
C THR A 102 4.90 -7.99 -4.18
N ALA A 103 4.12 -7.18 -3.47
CA ALA A 103 4.23 -7.00 -2.03
C ALA A 103 2.89 -7.24 -1.32
N GLN A 104 2.95 -7.32 -0.01
CA GLN A 104 1.80 -7.10 0.86
C GLN A 104 2.24 -6.20 2.01
N ASP A 105 1.38 -5.25 2.38
CA ASP A 105 1.59 -4.33 3.48
C ASP A 105 0.77 -4.70 4.71
N HIS A 106 1.11 -4.11 5.84
CA HIS A 106 0.39 -4.28 7.11
C HIS A 106 -0.06 -2.93 7.63
N LYS A 107 -1.30 -2.54 7.31
CA LYS A 107 -1.85 -1.21 7.61
C LYS A 107 -2.14 -0.98 9.10
N ARG A 108 -2.50 -2.03 9.84
CA ARG A 108 -2.94 -1.94 11.24
C ARG A 108 -1.77 -1.69 12.19
N LEU A 109 -1.97 -0.83 13.18
CA LEU A 109 -0.93 -0.38 14.12
C LEU A 109 -0.37 -1.49 15.02
N LEU A 110 -1.25 -2.39 15.49
CA LEU A 110 -0.93 -3.39 16.49
C LEU A 110 -0.80 -4.78 15.88
N ASP A 111 -0.09 -5.67 16.58
CA ASP A 111 0.00 -7.09 16.24
C ASP A 111 -1.41 -7.71 16.15
N GLY A 112 -1.57 -8.74 15.31
CA GLY A 112 -2.85 -9.39 15.04
C GLY A 112 -3.81 -8.54 14.20
N ASP A 113 -3.28 -7.57 13.46
CA ASP A 113 -4.06 -6.63 12.64
C ASP A 113 -5.10 -5.83 13.46
N HIS A 114 -4.74 -5.47 14.69
CA HIS A 114 -5.56 -4.65 15.58
C HIS A 114 -5.19 -3.16 15.58
N GLY A 115 -6.06 -2.35 16.19
CA GLY A 115 -5.85 -0.91 16.33
C GLY A 115 -6.22 -0.12 15.06
N PRO A 116 -5.95 1.19 15.03
CA PRO A 116 -6.31 2.04 13.90
C PRO A 116 -5.52 1.67 12.63
N ASN A 117 -6.08 2.01 11.48
CA ASN A 117 -5.33 2.02 10.22
C ASN A 117 -4.23 3.08 10.29
N THR A 118 -3.10 2.76 9.65
CA THR A 118 -1.92 3.60 9.54
C THR A 118 -1.51 3.67 8.08
N GLY A 119 -0.50 4.48 7.75
CA GLY A 119 0.17 4.41 6.44
C GLY A 119 1.07 3.18 6.25
N GLY A 120 0.84 2.06 6.97
CA GLY A 120 1.65 0.85 6.91
C GLY A 120 2.71 0.75 8.02
N MET A 121 2.70 -0.37 8.75
CA MET A 121 3.65 -0.72 9.82
C MET A 121 4.75 -1.68 9.36
N GLY A 122 4.69 -2.11 8.11
CA GLY A 122 5.67 -3.00 7.49
C GLY A 122 5.12 -3.59 6.20
N ALA A 123 6.00 -4.18 5.42
CA ALA A 123 5.65 -4.85 4.17
C ALA A 123 6.63 -5.99 3.91
N PHE A 124 6.28 -6.87 2.98
CA PHE A 124 7.19 -7.90 2.50
C PHE A 124 7.01 -8.16 1.01
N ALA A 125 8.08 -8.66 0.38
CA ALA A 125 8.11 -9.09 -1.01
C ALA A 125 9.01 -10.34 -1.09
N ARG A 126 8.82 -11.30 -2.01
CA ARG A 126 7.68 -11.47 -2.92
C ARG A 126 6.51 -12.07 -2.17
N SER A 127 5.29 -11.71 -2.56
CA SER A 127 4.09 -12.33 -2.01
C SER A 127 4.00 -13.81 -2.43
N PRO A 128 3.81 -14.77 -1.50
CA PRO A 128 3.58 -16.18 -1.84
C PRO A 128 2.30 -16.41 -2.63
N LEU A 129 1.38 -15.45 -2.63
CA LEU A 129 0.13 -15.51 -3.40
C LEU A 129 0.35 -15.30 -4.90
N ALA A 130 1.47 -14.70 -5.31
CA ALA A 130 1.76 -14.35 -6.69
C ALA A 130 2.24 -15.55 -7.52
N THR A 131 1.37 -16.54 -7.72
CA THR A 131 1.65 -17.65 -8.63
C THR A 131 1.73 -17.15 -10.08
N PRO A 132 2.47 -17.83 -10.98
CA PRO A 132 2.56 -17.45 -12.39
C PRO A 132 1.18 -17.31 -13.06
N GLU A 133 0.24 -18.20 -12.72
CA GLU A 133 -1.12 -18.19 -13.27
C GLU A 133 -1.91 -16.97 -12.79
N LEU A 134 -1.81 -16.64 -11.49
CA LEU A 134 -2.46 -15.45 -10.96
C LEU A 134 -1.88 -14.17 -11.58
N MET A 135 -0.56 -14.09 -11.73
CA MET A 135 0.08 -12.92 -12.32
C MET A 135 -0.27 -12.75 -13.80
N ALA A 136 -0.42 -13.84 -14.56
CA ALA A 136 -0.90 -13.80 -15.93
C ALA A 136 -2.36 -13.30 -16.02
N CYS A 137 -3.23 -13.76 -15.11
CA CYS A 137 -4.61 -13.27 -15.00
C CYS A 137 -4.65 -11.76 -14.67
N ILE A 138 -3.87 -11.32 -13.67
CA ILE A 138 -3.78 -9.90 -13.30
C ILE A 138 -3.29 -9.04 -14.46
N ASP A 139 -2.27 -9.48 -15.21
CA ASP A 139 -1.78 -8.73 -16.36
C ASP A 139 -2.86 -8.60 -17.45
N ALA A 140 -3.51 -9.71 -17.80
CA ALA A 140 -4.49 -9.78 -18.88
C ALA A 140 -5.82 -9.09 -18.57
N GLU A 141 -6.28 -9.12 -17.32
CA GLU A 141 -7.60 -8.62 -16.93
C GLU A 141 -7.57 -7.26 -16.23
N ILE A 142 -6.43 -6.87 -15.65
CA ILE A 142 -6.32 -5.65 -14.85
C ILE A 142 -5.29 -4.69 -15.42
N ILE A 143 -4.01 -5.09 -15.51
CA ILE A 143 -2.92 -4.14 -15.80
C ILE A 143 -2.97 -3.67 -17.26
N GLN A 144 -2.93 -4.58 -18.24
CA GLN A 144 -2.95 -4.18 -19.66
C GLN A 144 -4.27 -3.53 -20.09
N PRO A 145 -5.46 -4.00 -19.64
CA PRO A 145 -6.71 -3.30 -19.91
C PRO A 145 -6.73 -1.88 -19.36
N THR A 146 -6.14 -1.65 -18.18
CA THR A 146 -6.02 -0.30 -17.59
C THR A 146 -5.20 0.62 -18.48
N LEU A 147 -4.01 0.19 -18.94
CA LEU A 147 -3.17 1.01 -19.82
C LEU A 147 -3.85 1.26 -21.17
N THR A 148 -4.44 0.22 -21.76
CA THR A 148 -5.14 0.30 -23.04
C THR A 148 -6.32 1.27 -22.97
N ALA A 149 -7.13 1.18 -21.91
CA ALA A 149 -8.26 2.05 -21.68
C ALA A 149 -7.84 3.51 -21.45
N ALA A 150 -6.78 3.74 -20.65
CA ALA A 150 -6.25 5.07 -20.40
C ALA A 150 -5.75 5.73 -21.70
N ALA A 151 -5.02 4.98 -22.53
CA ALA A 151 -4.58 5.44 -23.84
C ALA A 151 -5.75 5.72 -24.80
N ALA A 152 -6.79 4.86 -24.81
CA ALA A 152 -7.99 5.04 -25.63
C ALA A 152 -8.79 6.30 -25.24
N GLU A 153 -8.73 6.72 -23.97
CA GLU A 153 -9.31 7.99 -23.49
C GLU A 153 -8.37 9.20 -23.69
N GLY A 154 -7.25 9.04 -24.40
CA GLY A 154 -6.29 10.11 -24.67
C GLY A 154 -5.41 10.48 -23.47
N MET A 155 -5.34 9.61 -22.46
CA MET A 155 -4.58 9.79 -21.22
C MET A 155 -3.61 8.61 -21.01
N PRO A 156 -2.62 8.40 -21.92
CA PRO A 156 -1.66 7.32 -21.75
C PRO A 156 -0.93 7.45 -20.41
N TYR A 157 -0.85 6.34 -19.66
CA TYR A 157 -0.28 6.34 -18.32
C TYR A 157 1.20 5.99 -18.33
N GLN A 158 2.03 6.88 -17.77
CA GLN A 158 3.48 6.71 -17.68
C GLN A 158 3.98 6.90 -16.24
N GLY A 159 4.83 5.99 -15.77
CA GLY A 159 5.37 6.00 -14.41
C GLY A 159 5.12 4.68 -13.68
N ILE A 160 4.91 4.73 -12.36
CA ILE A 160 4.62 3.55 -11.54
C ILE A 160 3.12 3.42 -11.37
N LEU A 161 2.54 2.32 -11.85
CA LEU A 161 1.18 1.92 -11.52
C LEU A 161 1.23 0.99 -10.31
N TYR A 162 0.59 1.41 -9.22
CA TYR A 162 0.28 0.56 -8.07
C TYR A 162 -1.18 0.13 -8.21
N ALA A 163 -1.42 -1.18 -8.17
CA ALA A 163 -2.74 -1.77 -8.08
C ALA A 163 -2.88 -2.51 -6.73
N GLY A 164 -3.74 -1.99 -5.86
CA GLY A 164 -4.14 -2.70 -4.64
C GLY A 164 -5.26 -3.65 -5.00
N LEU A 165 -5.02 -4.96 -4.86
CA LEU A 165 -5.96 -6.00 -5.27
C LEU A 165 -6.50 -6.76 -4.06
N MET A 166 -7.77 -7.13 -4.14
CA MET A 166 -8.36 -8.17 -3.30
C MET A 166 -8.47 -9.45 -4.12
N LEU A 167 -7.88 -10.55 -3.63
CA LEU A 167 -8.01 -11.87 -4.22
C LEU A 167 -9.28 -12.54 -3.70
N THR A 168 -10.38 -12.36 -4.41
CA THR A 168 -11.71 -12.89 -4.05
C THR A 168 -11.94 -14.28 -4.62
N GLU A 169 -13.00 -14.97 -4.20
CA GLU A 169 -13.42 -16.25 -4.80
C GLU A 169 -13.73 -16.14 -6.30
N ALA A 170 -14.14 -14.95 -6.77
CA ALA A 170 -14.44 -14.68 -8.17
C ALA A 170 -13.20 -14.23 -8.98
N GLY A 171 -12.02 -14.17 -8.36
CA GLY A 171 -10.78 -13.68 -8.97
C GLY A 171 -10.27 -12.37 -8.38
N PRO A 172 -9.16 -11.82 -8.93
CA PRO A 172 -8.58 -10.56 -8.46
C PRO A 172 -9.48 -9.37 -8.83
N LYS A 173 -9.79 -8.53 -7.84
CA LYS A 173 -10.54 -7.29 -8.01
C LYS A 173 -9.73 -6.11 -7.49
N ILE A 174 -9.75 -4.99 -8.21
CA ILE A 174 -9.08 -3.75 -7.80
C ILE A 174 -9.83 -3.12 -6.63
N ILE A 175 -9.09 -2.79 -5.57
CA ILE A 175 -9.53 -1.96 -4.44
C ILE A 175 -9.24 -0.49 -4.74
N GLU A 176 -8.03 -0.20 -5.23
CA GLU A 176 -7.57 1.14 -5.58
C GLU A 176 -6.36 1.11 -6.52
N PHE A 177 -6.15 2.24 -7.21
CA PHE A 177 -4.88 2.55 -7.86
C PHE A 177 -4.14 3.65 -7.11
N ASN A 178 -2.81 3.54 -7.07
CA ASN A 178 -1.93 4.66 -6.74
C ASN A 178 -0.98 4.92 -7.93
N CYS A 179 -0.56 6.17 -8.09
CA CYS A 179 0.28 6.59 -9.22
C CYS A 179 1.78 6.65 -8.87
N ARG A 180 2.21 5.86 -7.88
CA ARG A 180 3.55 5.88 -7.29
C ARG A 180 3.77 4.59 -6.51
N PHE A 181 5.01 4.34 -6.09
CA PHE A 181 5.27 3.30 -5.12
C PHE A 181 4.53 3.53 -3.80
N GLY A 182 4.09 2.43 -3.18
CA GLY A 182 3.59 2.42 -1.82
C GLY A 182 4.74 2.58 -0.82
N ASP A 183 4.41 3.04 0.37
CA ASP A 183 5.33 3.17 1.49
C ASP A 183 4.64 2.51 2.69
N PRO A 184 5.15 1.37 3.21
CA PRO A 184 6.53 0.91 3.09
C PRO A 184 6.81 -0.14 2.00
N GLU A 185 5.93 -0.38 1.03
CA GLU A 185 6.14 -1.45 0.04
C GLU A 185 7.38 -1.24 -0.85
N ALA A 186 7.74 0.00 -1.22
CA ALA A 186 8.97 0.31 -1.93
C ALA A 186 10.21 -0.25 -1.22
N GLN A 187 10.25 -0.09 0.11
CA GLN A 187 11.35 -0.54 0.95
C GLN A 187 11.44 -2.06 1.00
N ALA A 188 10.38 -2.81 0.69
CA ALA A 188 10.45 -4.26 0.53
C ALA A 188 10.77 -4.68 -0.93
N VAL A 189 10.24 -3.97 -1.93
CA VAL A 189 10.37 -4.39 -3.34
C VAL A 189 11.72 -3.98 -3.94
N LEU A 190 12.12 -2.72 -3.80
CA LEU A 190 13.30 -2.18 -4.48
C LEU A 190 14.61 -2.87 -4.09
N PRO A 191 14.82 -3.31 -2.83
CA PRO A 191 16.02 -4.08 -2.48
C PRO A 191 16.16 -5.44 -3.16
N LEU A 192 15.10 -5.93 -3.83
CA LEU A 192 15.17 -7.13 -4.66
C LEU A 192 15.66 -6.84 -6.08
N LEU A 193 15.76 -5.59 -6.51
CA LEU A 193 16.26 -5.23 -7.84
C LEU A 193 17.79 -5.37 -7.87
N GLU A 194 18.30 -6.24 -8.74
CA GLU A 194 19.73 -6.41 -8.96
C GLU A 194 20.24 -5.55 -10.13
N SER A 195 19.36 -5.19 -11.07
CA SER A 195 19.64 -4.22 -12.13
C SER A 195 19.68 -2.77 -11.62
N ASP A 196 20.18 -1.85 -12.44
CA ASP A 196 20.10 -0.43 -12.12
C ASP A 196 18.65 0.07 -12.23
N LEU A 197 18.18 0.76 -11.18
CA LEU A 197 16.86 1.39 -11.19
C LEU A 197 16.79 2.51 -12.23
N LEU A 198 17.90 3.20 -12.50
CA LEU A 198 17.96 4.28 -13.47
C LEU A 198 17.63 3.78 -14.88
N ASP A 199 18.14 2.61 -15.28
CA ASP A 199 17.85 2.00 -16.58
C ASP A 199 16.34 1.78 -16.78
N LEU A 200 15.62 1.36 -15.72
CA LEU A 200 14.17 1.19 -15.76
C LEU A 200 13.43 2.52 -15.86
N ILE A 201 13.89 3.55 -15.15
CA ILE A 201 13.32 4.90 -15.22
C ILE A 201 13.52 5.47 -16.63
N GLU A 202 14.72 5.37 -17.20
CA GLU A 202 15.02 5.83 -18.56
C GLU A 202 14.20 5.07 -19.60
N ALA A 203 14.13 3.73 -19.52
CA ALA A 203 13.29 2.92 -20.41
C ALA A 203 11.80 3.28 -20.29
N THR A 204 11.35 3.68 -19.10
CA THR A 204 9.98 4.18 -18.89
C THR A 204 9.78 5.52 -19.58
N ILE A 205 10.73 6.45 -19.47
CA ILE A 205 10.69 7.78 -20.10
C ILE A 205 10.65 7.65 -21.63
N ASP A 206 11.47 6.75 -22.17
CA ASP A 206 11.73 6.61 -23.60
C ASP A 206 10.73 5.71 -24.36
N GLY A 207 9.73 5.11 -23.68
CA GLY A 207 8.80 4.19 -24.34
C GLY A 207 9.44 2.85 -24.73
N ALA A 208 10.42 2.39 -23.95
CA ALA A 208 11.29 1.26 -24.28
C ALA A 208 11.18 0.07 -23.31
N LEU A 209 10.17 0.03 -22.43
CA LEU A 209 10.05 -1.03 -21.42
C LEU A 209 9.89 -2.42 -22.05
N ALA A 210 9.30 -2.52 -23.24
CA ALA A 210 9.17 -3.80 -23.96
C ALA A 210 10.51 -4.51 -24.24
N LYS A 211 11.64 -3.78 -24.17
CA LYS A 211 13.00 -4.32 -24.34
C LYS A 211 13.74 -4.50 -23.02
N ALA A 212 13.23 -3.96 -21.92
CA ALA A 212 13.86 -4.04 -20.62
C ALA A 212 13.78 -5.47 -20.06
N GLN A 213 14.87 -5.94 -19.46
CA GLN A 213 14.95 -7.25 -18.81
C GLN A 213 15.62 -7.12 -17.44
N PRO A 214 14.96 -6.45 -16.47
CA PRO A 214 15.55 -6.28 -15.14
C PRO A 214 15.72 -7.63 -14.44
N ILE A 215 16.85 -7.77 -13.77
CA ILE A 215 17.16 -8.92 -12.94
C ILE A 215 16.69 -8.62 -11.53
N TRP A 216 15.86 -9.51 -11.00
CA TRP A 216 15.33 -9.43 -9.64
C TRP A 216 15.78 -10.63 -8.84
N SER A 217 16.33 -10.37 -7.65
CA SER A 217 16.78 -11.39 -6.71
C SER A 217 15.66 -12.37 -6.37
N THR A 218 15.99 -13.65 -6.27
CA THR A 218 15.04 -14.71 -5.87
C THR A 218 14.77 -14.75 -4.36
N LYS A 219 15.46 -13.90 -3.59
CA LYS A 219 15.27 -13.75 -2.16
C LYS A 219 13.89 -13.16 -1.83
N ALA A 220 13.53 -13.30 -0.56
CA ALA A 220 12.49 -12.50 0.06
C ALA A 220 13.10 -11.29 0.77
N ALA A 221 12.31 -10.24 0.90
CA ALA A 221 12.56 -9.01 1.60
C ALA A 221 11.43 -8.77 2.60
N MET A 222 11.77 -8.27 3.78
CA MET A 222 10.80 -7.82 4.76
C MET A 222 11.26 -6.49 5.34
N THR A 223 10.33 -5.54 5.45
CA THR A 223 10.56 -4.24 6.05
C THR A 223 9.65 -4.06 7.27
N VAL A 224 10.22 -3.57 8.38
CA VAL A 224 9.51 -3.28 9.61
C VAL A 224 9.60 -1.78 9.87
N VAL A 225 8.45 -1.13 10.00
CA VAL A 225 8.40 0.29 10.33
C VAL A 225 8.53 0.46 11.84
N MET A 226 9.46 1.34 12.25
CA MET A 226 9.56 1.86 13.60
C MET A 226 8.87 3.22 13.64
N ALA A 227 7.86 3.35 14.50
CA ALA A 227 7.03 4.53 14.64
C ALA A 227 7.23 5.20 16.01
N SER A 228 6.97 6.52 16.06
CA SER A 228 6.95 7.30 17.29
C SER A 228 5.74 6.92 18.14
N ARG A 229 5.91 6.95 19.46
CA ARG A 229 4.81 6.78 20.43
C ARG A 229 3.66 7.73 20.11
N GLY A 230 2.45 7.18 20.04
CA GLY A 230 1.22 7.93 19.79
C GLY A 230 0.77 7.93 18.32
N TYR A 231 1.62 7.56 17.37
CA TYR A 231 1.22 7.32 15.98
C TYR A 231 0.09 6.26 15.91
N PRO A 232 -0.97 6.44 15.09
CA PRO A 232 -1.20 7.48 14.08
C PRO A 232 -1.87 8.77 14.58
N GLY A 233 -2.05 8.92 15.89
CA GLY A 233 -2.53 10.15 16.54
C GLY A 233 -1.41 11.18 16.74
N GLU A 234 -1.48 11.93 17.83
CA GLU A 234 -0.41 12.86 18.21
C GLU A 234 0.84 12.12 18.66
N TYR A 235 2.00 12.58 18.21
CA TYR A 235 3.30 11.98 18.53
C TYR A 235 4.36 13.05 18.80
N GLU A 236 5.36 12.70 19.61
CA GLU A 236 6.50 13.56 19.92
C GLU A 236 7.56 13.48 18.82
N SER A 237 8.20 14.62 18.51
CA SER A 237 9.36 14.73 17.62
C SER A 237 10.57 15.24 18.41
N GLY A 238 11.78 15.03 17.87
CA GLY A 238 13.03 15.45 18.51
C GLY A 238 13.63 14.43 19.47
N VAL A 239 13.13 13.18 19.46
CA VAL A 239 13.66 12.09 20.27
C VAL A 239 14.90 11.52 19.59
N GLU A 240 16.00 11.39 20.33
CA GLU A 240 17.26 10.87 19.80
C GLU A 240 17.15 9.41 19.34
N ILE A 241 17.74 9.13 18.17
CA ILE A 241 17.79 7.82 17.52
C ILE A 241 19.24 7.34 17.54
N THR A 242 19.46 6.12 18.03
CA THR A 242 20.78 5.47 18.10
C THR A 242 20.72 4.05 17.53
N GLY A 243 21.88 3.50 17.16
CA GLY A 243 22.02 2.08 16.79
C GLY A 243 21.74 1.73 15.32
N ILE A 244 21.61 2.72 14.43
CA ILE A 244 21.45 2.50 12.98
C ILE A 244 22.66 1.74 12.41
N ASP A 245 23.88 2.19 12.67
CA ASP A 245 25.11 1.56 12.17
C ASP A 245 25.21 0.08 12.57
N ALA A 246 24.72 -0.27 13.77
CA ALA A 246 24.69 -1.64 14.25
C ALA A 246 23.66 -2.51 13.50
N ALA A 247 22.52 -1.94 13.09
CA ALA A 247 21.56 -2.64 12.23
C ALA A 247 22.14 -2.85 10.82
N GLU A 248 22.79 -1.84 10.26
CA GLU A 248 23.40 -1.89 8.92
C GLU A 248 24.58 -2.86 8.86
N THR A 249 25.43 -2.89 9.88
CA THR A 249 26.53 -3.86 10.02
C THR A 249 26.01 -5.31 10.01
N ASN A 250 24.79 -5.54 10.48
CA ASN A 250 24.13 -6.85 10.44
C ASN A 250 23.43 -7.15 9.10
N GLY A 251 23.66 -6.34 8.06
CA GLY A 251 23.15 -6.54 6.71
C GLY A 251 21.71 -6.05 6.48
N CYS A 252 21.18 -5.23 7.38
CA CYS A 252 19.92 -4.52 7.13
C CYS A 252 20.17 -3.26 6.29
N VAL A 253 19.15 -2.82 5.56
CA VAL A 253 19.07 -1.47 5.01
C VAL A 253 18.09 -0.68 5.86
N VAL A 254 18.54 0.45 6.43
CA VAL A 254 17.69 1.31 7.27
C VAL A 254 17.25 2.52 6.45
N PHE A 255 15.99 2.51 6.00
CA PHE A 255 15.43 3.65 5.28
C PHE A 255 14.87 4.68 6.27
N HIS A 256 15.31 5.92 6.11
CA HIS A 256 14.82 7.05 6.91
C HIS A 256 13.49 7.56 6.36
N ALA A 257 12.47 7.63 7.22
CA ALA A 257 11.21 8.29 6.93
C ALA A 257 11.17 9.64 7.66
N GLY A 258 10.48 9.73 8.80
CA GLY A 258 10.44 10.93 9.64
C GLY A 258 11.67 11.06 10.54
N THR A 259 12.82 11.45 10.00
CA THR A 259 14.02 11.78 10.79
C THR A 259 14.60 13.13 10.39
N LYS A 260 15.36 13.77 11.29
CA LYS A 260 16.14 14.97 10.99
C LYS A 260 17.44 14.96 11.80
N ILE A 261 18.43 15.72 11.35
CA ILE A 261 19.62 16.01 12.15
C ILE A 261 19.34 17.29 12.95
N MET A 262 19.53 17.25 14.26
CA MET A 262 19.37 18.37 15.19
C MET A 262 20.50 18.34 16.22
N ASP A 263 21.29 19.41 16.27
CA ASP A 263 22.48 19.51 17.12
C ASP A 263 23.42 18.29 16.95
N GLU A 264 23.76 17.97 15.69
CA GLU A 264 24.60 16.82 15.29
C GLU A 264 24.05 15.43 15.66
N ARG A 265 22.84 15.35 16.19
CA ARG A 265 22.16 14.09 16.54
C ARG A 265 21.05 13.78 15.57
N LEU A 266 20.89 12.50 15.25
CA LEU A 266 19.72 12.04 14.51
C LEU A 266 18.53 11.95 15.47
N VAL A 267 17.41 12.58 15.11
CA VAL A 267 16.20 12.62 15.94
C VAL A 267 14.94 12.30 15.13
N THR A 268 13.89 11.86 15.83
CA THR A 268 12.56 11.65 15.25
C THR A 268 11.97 12.97 14.72
N ALA A 269 11.27 12.91 13.59
CA ALA A 269 10.64 14.06 12.93
C ALA A 269 9.33 13.67 12.20
N GLY A 270 8.71 12.56 12.59
CA GLY A 270 7.47 12.08 12.00
C GLY A 270 6.87 10.90 12.76
N GLY A 271 5.66 10.51 12.36
CA GLY A 271 4.93 9.40 12.96
C GLY A 271 5.57 8.06 12.65
N ARG A 272 5.84 7.78 11.37
CA ARG A 272 6.72 6.69 10.92
C ARG A 272 8.15 7.24 10.83
N VAL A 273 9.09 6.62 11.52
CA VAL A 273 10.44 7.17 11.72
C VAL A 273 11.45 6.47 10.81
N LEU A 274 11.48 5.13 10.85
CA LEU A 274 12.42 4.31 10.08
C LEU A 274 11.68 3.11 9.49
N ALA A 275 12.20 2.56 8.39
CA ALA A 275 11.82 1.27 7.87
C ALA A 275 13.07 0.38 7.77
N VAL A 276 13.14 -0.64 8.63
CA VAL A 276 14.29 -1.55 8.74
C VAL A 276 14.03 -2.75 7.84
N THR A 277 14.80 -2.86 6.78
CA THR A 277 14.62 -3.89 5.75
C THR A 277 15.75 -4.91 5.80
N ALA A 278 15.40 -6.18 5.67
CA ALA A 278 16.37 -7.24 5.46
C ALA A 278 15.92 -8.22 4.38
N LEU A 279 16.91 -8.81 3.71
CA LEU A 279 16.71 -9.90 2.76
C LEU A 279 16.95 -11.26 3.43
N GLY A 280 16.37 -12.31 2.86
CA GLY A 280 16.61 -13.69 3.26
C GLY A 280 16.19 -14.68 2.18
N ASN A 281 16.68 -15.91 2.26
CA ASN A 281 16.33 -16.96 1.30
C ASN A 281 14.87 -17.45 1.44
N SER A 282 14.17 -17.01 2.49
CA SER A 282 12.74 -17.19 2.70
C SER A 282 12.19 -16.01 3.50
N LEU A 283 10.87 -15.82 3.52
CA LEU A 283 10.22 -14.79 4.34
C LEU A 283 10.55 -14.96 5.83
N ARG A 284 10.66 -16.20 6.31
CA ARG A 284 11.09 -16.50 7.68
C ARG A 284 12.48 -15.94 7.98
N MET A 285 13.43 -16.13 7.07
CA MET A 285 14.81 -15.64 7.26
C MET A 285 14.90 -14.12 7.12
N ALA A 286 14.21 -13.53 6.13
CA ALA A 286 14.10 -12.08 6.00
C ALA A 286 13.51 -11.46 7.28
N ALA A 287 12.50 -12.11 7.87
CA ALA A 287 11.89 -11.66 9.11
C ALA A 287 12.86 -11.71 10.29
N ILE A 288 13.56 -12.83 10.50
CA ILE A 288 14.57 -12.97 11.56
C ILE A 288 15.61 -11.86 11.43
N ASN A 289 16.14 -11.64 10.23
CA ASN A 289 17.17 -10.63 9.98
C ASN A 289 16.67 -9.21 10.27
N ALA A 290 15.48 -8.85 9.76
CA ALA A 290 14.91 -7.52 9.98
C ALA A 290 14.67 -7.24 11.48
N TYR A 291 14.11 -8.20 12.22
CA TYR A 291 13.92 -8.03 13.67
C TYR A 291 15.22 -8.01 14.46
N HIS A 292 16.27 -8.67 13.99
CA HIS A 292 17.61 -8.51 14.57
C HIS A 292 18.12 -7.08 14.42
N GLY A 293 17.92 -6.47 13.24
CA GLY A 293 18.25 -5.05 12.98
C GLY A 293 17.40 -4.09 13.82
N VAL A 294 16.08 -4.28 13.85
CA VAL A 294 15.16 -3.44 14.65
C VAL A 294 15.58 -3.40 16.13
N LYS A 295 16.02 -4.54 16.69
CA LYS A 295 16.49 -4.62 18.09
C LYS A 295 17.78 -3.85 18.37
N GLN A 296 18.55 -3.47 17.34
CA GLN A 296 19.75 -2.64 17.52
C GLN A 296 19.40 -1.15 17.64
N ILE A 297 18.26 -0.74 17.09
CA ILE A 297 17.88 0.66 16.99
C ILE A 297 17.02 1.07 18.18
N HIS A 298 17.36 2.22 18.77
CA HIS A 298 16.72 2.72 19.97
C HIS A 298 16.34 4.19 19.85
N PHE A 299 15.09 4.49 20.20
CA PHE A 299 14.61 5.82 20.55
C PHE A 299 13.46 5.69 21.55
N ASN A 300 13.32 6.65 22.46
CA ASN A 300 12.29 6.58 23.50
C ASN A 300 10.88 6.52 22.88
N GLY A 301 10.10 5.51 23.27
CA GLY A 301 8.76 5.31 22.76
C GLY A 301 8.67 4.67 21.36
N ALA A 302 9.75 4.06 20.85
CA ALA A 302 9.70 3.29 19.61
C ALA A 302 8.63 2.19 19.67
N HIS A 303 7.73 2.20 18.68
CA HIS A 303 6.71 1.18 18.46
C HIS A 303 6.93 0.52 17.11
N TYR A 304 6.83 -0.80 17.05
CA TYR A 304 6.84 -1.57 15.81
C TYR A 304 6.10 -2.89 16.02
N ARG A 305 5.47 -3.40 14.97
CA ARG A 305 4.80 -4.70 14.98
C ARG A 305 5.82 -5.84 15.01
N LYS A 306 5.47 -6.96 15.65
CA LYS A 306 6.33 -8.14 15.77
C LYS A 306 5.91 -9.28 14.82
N ASP A 307 4.84 -9.08 14.08
CA ASP A 307 4.12 -10.09 13.30
C ASP A 307 3.98 -9.74 11.79
N ILE A 308 4.74 -8.76 11.27
CA ILE A 308 4.83 -8.48 9.82
C ILE A 308 5.09 -9.78 9.01
N ALA A 309 4.24 -10.12 8.06
CA ALA A 309 4.27 -11.36 7.27
C ALA A 309 4.00 -12.66 8.08
N HIS A 310 3.55 -12.61 9.35
CA HIS A 310 3.45 -13.79 10.23
C HIS A 310 2.69 -14.96 9.58
N GLN A 311 1.64 -14.68 8.81
CA GLN A 311 0.84 -15.66 8.08
C GLN A 311 1.65 -16.53 7.10
N TYR A 312 2.82 -16.04 6.67
CA TYR A 312 3.67 -16.67 5.66
C TYR A 312 5.08 -17.01 6.17
N ARG A 313 5.36 -16.85 7.47
CA ARG A 313 6.68 -17.16 8.06
C ARG A 313 6.89 -18.64 8.39
N THR A 314 5.83 -19.44 8.40
CA THR A 314 5.84 -20.87 8.76
C THR A 314 6.02 -21.82 7.59
N ILE A 315 6.07 -21.29 6.37
CA ILE A 315 6.37 -22.01 5.13
C ILE A 315 7.88 -21.99 4.89
#